data_AF-A0AAJ2NTE3-F1
#
_entry.id   AF-A0AAJ2NTE3-F1
#
_cell.length_a   1.000
_cell.length_b   1.000
_cell.length_c   1.000
_cell.angle_alpha   90.00
_cell.angle_beta   90.00
_cell.angle_gamma   90.00
#
_symmetry.space_group_name_H-M   'P 1'
#
loop_
_entity.id
_entity.type
_entity.pdbx_description
1 polymer ?
#
loop_
_entity_poly.entity_id
_entity_poly.type
_entity_poly.pdbx_seq_one_letter_code
_entity_poly.pdbx_strand_id
1 'polypeptide(L)'
;VIYAILDVYSRIITGLYVGLEGPSWVGAMMALDNMVADKVEFCKQYGIDITSEQWPTHHLPEIIIADRGEFEGYSVDNLINNLNIKI
;
A
#
# COMPACT_ATOMS: atom_id res chain seq x y z
N VAL A 1 -11.12 -9.29 -3.74
CA VAL A 1 -10.90 -7.87 -4.09
C VAL A 1 -9.42 -7.62 -4.23
N ILE A 2 -9.02 -6.71 -5.13
CA ILE A 2 -7.61 -6.31 -5.32
C ILE A 2 -7.49 -4.84 -4.95
N TYR A 3 -6.56 -4.53 -4.05
CA TYR A 3 -6.13 -3.16 -3.73
C TYR A 3 -4.73 -2.96 -4.28
N ALA A 4 -4.54 -1.88 -5.03
CA ALA A 4 -3.23 -1.50 -5.56
C ALA A 4 -2.97 -0.03 -5.24
N ILE A 5 -1.76 0.27 -4.76
CA ILE A 5 -1.30 1.63 -4.51
C ILE A 5 -0.36 2.00 -5.63
N LEU A 6 -0.64 3.12 -6.29
CA LEU A 6 0.11 3.61 -7.43
C LEU A 6 0.85 4.89 -7.04
N ASP A 7 2.16 4.93 -7.29
CA ASP A 7 2.88 6.21 -7.27
C ASP A 7 2.49 7.03 -8.51
N VAL A 8 2.00 8.25 -8.31
CA VAL A 8 1.48 9.11 -9.39
C VAL A 8 2.60 9.57 -10.33
N TYR A 9 3.83 9.72 -9.81
CA TYR A 9 4.98 10.18 -10.60
C TYR A 9 5.53 9.07 -11.49
N SER A 10 5.99 7.96 -10.88
CA SER A 10 6.66 6.86 -11.59
C SER A 10 5.70 5.87 -12.25
N ARG A 11 4.42 5.86 -11.83
CA ARG A 11 3.41 4.85 -12.21
C ARG A 11 3.76 3.43 -11.77
N ILE A 12 4.69 3.28 -10.82
CA ILE A 12 5.00 2.00 -10.20
C ILE A 12 3.92 1.69 -9.16
N ILE A 13 3.48 0.43 -9.14
CA ILE A 13 2.63 -0.08 -8.05
C ILE A 13 3.51 -0.22 -6.82
N THR A 14 3.30 0.58 -5.78
CA THR A 14 4.15 0.59 -4.59
C THR A 14 3.71 -0.45 -3.57
N GLY A 15 2.41 -0.77 -3.51
CA GLY A 15 1.83 -1.77 -2.61
C GLY A 15 0.63 -2.48 -3.23
N LEU A 16 0.42 -3.73 -2.82
CA LEU A 16 -0.62 -4.61 -3.33
C LEU A 16 -1.24 -5.42 -2.20
N TYR A 17 -2.55 -5.62 -2.28
CA TYR A 17 -3.25 -6.63 -1.49
C TYR A 17 -4.29 -7.36 -2.33
N VAL A 18 -4.36 -8.69 -2.18
CA VAL A 18 -5.33 -9.57 -2.86
C VAL A 18 -6.02 -10.41 -1.81
N GLY A 19 -7.31 -10.14 -1.59
CA GLY A 19 -8.15 -10.84 -0.62
C GLY A 19 -9.38 -11.48 -1.26
N LEU A 20 -10.02 -12.40 -0.54
CA LEU A 20 -11.28 -13.04 -0.98
C LEU A 20 -12.52 -12.37 -0.36
N GLU A 21 -12.31 -11.55 0.65
CA GLU A 21 -13.32 -10.72 1.29
C GLU A 21 -13.73 -9.51 0.42
N GLY A 22 -14.84 -8.89 0.81
CA GLY A 22 -15.38 -7.70 0.16
C GLY A 22 -14.52 -6.45 0.42
N PRO A 23 -14.82 -5.33 -0.27
CA PRO A 23 -14.08 -4.10 -0.08
C PRO A 23 -14.15 -3.62 1.38
N SER A 24 -13.00 -3.33 1.98
CA SER A 24 -12.89 -2.93 3.38
C SER A 24 -11.62 -2.13 3.66
N TRP A 25 -11.66 -1.32 4.72
CA TRP A 25 -10.50 -0.59 5.25
C TRP A 25 -9.34 -1.52 5.61
N VAL A 26 -9.61 -2.74 6.07
CA VAL A 26 -8.57 -3.72 6.41
C VAL A 26 -7.78 -4.10 5.15
N GLY A 27 -8.44 -4.34 4.03
CA GLY A 27 -7.76 -4.60 2.75
C GLY A 27 -6.91 -3.42 2.28
N ALA A 28 -7.40 -2.19 2.44
CA ALA A 28 -6.63 -0.98 2.14
C ALA A 28 -5.39 -0.85 3.05
N MET A 29 -5.52 -1.10 4.35
CA MET A 29 -4.39 -1.10 5.29
C MET A 29 -3.36 -2.18 4.95
N MET A 30 -3.78 -3.37 4.54
CA MET A 30 -2.83 -4.42 4.12
C MET A 30 -2.05 -4.02 2.86
N ALA A 31 -2.68 -3.30 1.92
CA ALA A 31 -1.94 -2.73 0.78
C ALA A 31 -0.93 -1.66 1.23
N LEU A 32 -1.30 -0.80 2.20
CA LEU A 32 -0.41 0.22 2.77
C LEU A 32 0.77 -0.39 3.54
N ASP A 33 0.54 -1.48 4.28
CA ASP A 33 1.59 -2.24 4.95
C ASP A 33 2.54 -2.87 3.91
N ASN A 34 1.99 -3.48 2.87
CA ASN A 34 2.78 -4.00 1.76
C ASN A 34 3.60 -2.90 1.07
N MET A 35 3.08 -1.68 0.96
CA MET A 35 3.77 -0.56 0.32
C MET A 35 5.13 -0.24 0.98
N VAL A 36 5.20 -0.30 2.30
CA VAL A 36 6.43 -0.02 3.07
C VAL A 36 7.31 -1.25 3.29
N ALA A 37 6.80 -2.46 2.99
CA ALA A 37 7.56 -3.69 3.11
C ALA A 37 8.68 -3.80 2.07
N ASP A 38 9.75 -4.52 2.43
CA ASP A 38 10.81 -4.93 1.51
C ASP A 38 10.22 -5.90 0.46
N LYS A 39 10.29 -5.50 -0.81
CA LYS A 39 9.70 -6.27 -1.91
C LYS A 39 10.46 -7.54 -2.23
N VAL A 40 11.77 -7.58 -1.98
CA VAL A 40 12.58 -8.80 -2.16
C VAL A 40 12.12 -9.85 -1.15
N GLU A 41 12.00 -9.48 0.13
CA GLU A 41 11.56 -10.42 1.16
C GLU A 41 10.09 -10.79 1.00
N PHE A 42 9.22 -9.85 0.64
CA PHE A 42 7.81 -10.13 0.35
C PHE A 42 7.65 -11.12 -0.80
N CYS A 43 8.30 -10.89 -1.95
CA CYS A 43 8.20 -11.79 -3.11
C CYS A 43 8.76 -13.18 -2.82
N LYS A 44 9.82 -13.26 -2.02
CA LYS A 44 10.44 -14.53 -1.60
C LYS A 44 9.48 -15.44 -0.83
N GLN A 45 8.56 -14.88 -0.04
CA GLN A 45 7.53 -15.67 0.66
C GLN A 45 6.62 -16.45 -0.29
N TYR A 46 6.52 -16.00 -1.55
CA TYR A 46 5.74 -16.64 -2.61
C TYR A 46 6.62 -17.43 -3.59
N GLY A 47 7.92 -17.61 -3.30
CA GLY A 47 8.86 -18.30 -4.18
C GLY A 47 9.23 -17.49 -5.43
N ILE A 48 9.13 -16.17 -5.36
CA ILE A 48 9.49 -15.26 -6.46
C ILE A 48 10.80 -14.55 -6.09
N ASP A 49 11.86 -14.81 -6.85
CA ASP A 49 13.14 -14.15 -6.68
C ASP A 49 13.23 -12.89 -7.54
N ILE A 50 13.45 -11.74 -6.90
CA ILE A 50 13.67 -10.45 -7.56
C ILE A 50 14.89 -9.73 -6.97
N THR A 51 15.44 -8.78 -7.72
CA THR A 51 16.41 -7.81 -7.19
C THR A 51 15.70 -6.52 -6.75
N SER A 52 16.37 -5.73 -5.90
CA SER A 52 15.84 -4.46 -5.39
C SER A 52 15.50 -3.45 -6.50
N GLU A 53 16.17 -3.53 -7.65
CA GLU A 53 15.96 -2.63 -8.79
C GLU A 53 14.68 -2.96 -9.58
N GLN A 54 14.20 -4.21 -9.48
CA GLN A 54 12.99 -4.64 -10.19
C GLN A 54 11.72 -4.09 -9.52
N TRP A 55 11.76 -3.86 -8.21
CA TRP A 55 10.65 -3.25 -7.46
C TRP A 55 11.18 -2.30 -6.37
N PRO A 56 11.66 -1.11 -6.73
CA PRO A 56 12.43 -0.24 -5.85
C PRO A 56 11.54 0.63 -4.95
N THR A 57 10.56 0.04 -4.27
CA THR A 57 9.57 0.79 -3.47
C THR A 57 9.32 0.13 -2.12
N HIS A 58 9.68 0.82 -1.04
CA HIS A 58 9.51 0.37 0.36
C HIS A 58 9.44 1.59 1.31
N HIS A 59 8.93 2.72 0.81
CA HIS A 59 8.96 4.00 1.51
C HIS A 59 7.56 4.46 1.89
N LEU A 60 7.49 5.30 2.92
CA LEU A 60 6.26 5.99 3.31
C LEU A 60 5.93 7.11 2.32
N PRO A 61 4.66 7.25 1.90
CA PRO A 61 4.24 8.35 1.05
C PRO A 61 4.10 9.64 1.87
N GLU A 62 4.24 10.78 1.22
CA GLU A 62 3.88 12.07 1.82
C GLU A 62 2.37 12.32 1.75
N ILE A 63 1.74 11.91 0.65
CA ILE A 63 0.34 12.18 0.34
C ILE A 63 -0.31 10.89 -0.17
N ILE A 64 -1.47 10.54 0.38
CA ILE A 64 -2.33 9.47 -0.14
C ILE A 64 -3.56 10.11 -0.76
N ILE A 65 -3.86 9.77 -2.01
CA ILE A 65 -5.08 10.19 -2.69
C ILE A 65 -5.89 8.93 -2.94
N ALA A 66 -7.10 8.88 -2.39
CA ALA A 66 -8.02 7.76 -2.55
C ALA A 66 -9.42 8.26 -2.88
N ASP A 67 -10.27 7.37 -3.41
CA ASP A 67 -11.68 7.68 -3.52
C ASP A 67 -12.34 7.66 -2.14
N ARG A 68 -13.53 8.25 -2.07
CA ARG A 68 -14.27 8.49 -0.83
C ARG A 68 -14.82 7.21 -0.18
N GLY A 69 -14.48 6.02 -0.66
CA GLY A 69 -14.99 4.76 -0.13
C GLY A 69 -14.40 4.45 1.25
N GLU A 70 -13.35 3.64 1.27
CA GLU A 70 -12.70 3.18 2.48
C GLU A 70 -11.97 4.30 3.26
N PHE A 71 -11.77 5.46 2.63
CA PHE A 71 -11.06 6.60 3.22
C PHE A 71 -11.97 7.71 3.80
N GLU A 72 -13.30 7.59 3.78
CA GLU A 72 -14.21 8.56 4.44
C GLU A 72 -14.50 8.24 5.94
N GLY A 73 -13.71 7.37 6.59
CA GLY A 73 -13.91 6.97 7.99
C GLY A 73 -12.84 7.47 8.98
N TYR A 74 -13.19 7.48 10.27
CA TYR A 74 -12.28 7.82 11.39
C TYR A 74 -10.98 6.99 11.45
N SER A 75 -10.96 5.83 10.79
CA SER A 75 -9.79 4.95 10.79
C SER A 75 -8.57 5.55 10.08
N VAL A 76 -8.78 6.55 9.23
CA VAL A 76 -7.76 7.27 8.47
C VAL A 76 -6.97 8.25 9.35
N ASP A 77 -7.57 8.74 10.44
CA ASP A 77 -6.97 9.73 11.35
C ASP A 77 -5.65 9.24 11.96
N ASN A 78 -5.51 7.91 12.16
CA ASN A 78 -4.28 7.34 12.70
C ASN A 78 -3.09 7.47 11.74
N LEU A 79 -3.32 7.42 10.42
CA LEU A 79 -2.27 7.63 9.43
C LEU A 79 -1.80 9.09 9.44
N ILE A 80 -2.75 10.01 9.54
CA ILE A 80 -2.48 11.45 9.57
C ILE A 80 -1.72 11.81 10.84
N ASN A 81 -2.22 11.40 12.01
CA ASN A 81 -1.72 11.83 13.30
C ASN A 81 -0.39 11.17 13.69
N ASN A 82 -0.16 9.91 13.31
CA ASN A 82 1.02 9.17 13.76
C ASN A 82 2.14 9.12 12.71
N LEU A 83 1.81 9.17 11.42
CA LEU A 83 2.79 9.03 10.33
C LEU A 83 3.00 10.34 9.56
N ASN A 84 2.27 11.41 9.92
CA ASN A 84 2.34 12.72 9.28
C ASN A 84 2.08 12.66 7.76
N ILE A 85 1.18 11.76 7.36
CA ILE A 85 0.75 11.57 5.96
C ILE A 85 -0.44 12.49 5.69
N LYS A 86 -0.41 13.19 4.55
CA LYS A 86 -1.54 14.01 4.09
C LYS A 86 -2.51 13.16 3.28
N ILE A 87 -3.81 13.40 3.42
CA ILE A 87 -4.89 12.66 2.75
C ILE A 87 -5.86 13.65 2.12
#